data_AF-A0A1F2QRM9-F1
#
_entry.id   AF-A0A1F2QRM9-F1
#
_cell.length_a   1.000
_cell.length_b   1.000
_cell.length_c   1.000
_cell.angle_alpha   90.00
_cell.angle_beta   90.00
_cell.angle_gamma   90.00
#
_symmetry.space_group_name_H-M   'P 1'
#
loop_
_entity.id
_entity.type
_entity.pdbx_description
1 polymer ?
#
loop_
_entity_poly.entity_id
_entity_poly.type
_entity_poly.pdbx_seq_one_letter_code
_entity_poly.pdbx_strand_id
1 'polypeptide(L)'
;MNLRVALAGLAVALAAWLMAPAAAHAQLDHYKCYQGKDLKNPPFQKLKCKDGTGPITSDDFRTNECVDVQKVKFICIPVNKNGEGINDPNTHLICYQIKDEHKNLSPRPKVEVSTQFQVSQFELKKAKLLCVPGSKVLLP
;
A
#
# COMPACT_ATOMS: atom_id res chain seq x y z
N MET A 1 -57.57 -50.58 9.54
CA MET A 1 -57.92 -49.86 10.78
C MET A 1 -56.69 -49.08 11.22
N ASN A 2 -56.75 -47.76 11.06
CA ASN A 2 -55.96 -46.71 11.74
C ASN A 2 -54.46 -46.56 11.35
N LEU A 3 -53.85 -45.38 11.17
CA LEU A 3 -54.30 -43.98 11.12
C LEU A 3 -53.07 -43.05 10.85
N ARG A 4 -53.22 -42.05 9.95
CA ARG A 4 -52.53 -40.71 9.83
C ARG A 4 -51.01 -40.66 9.58
N VAL A 5 -50.50 -40.14 8.44
CA VAL A 5 -50.46 -38.75 7.88
C VAL A 5 -49.44 -37.81 8.55
N ALA A 6 -48.41 -37.50 7.75
CA ALA A 6 -47.62 -36.27 7.53
C ALA A 6 -47.01 -35.46 8.69
N LEU A 7 -45.68 -35.28 8.61
CA LEU A 7 -44.93 -34.08 9.03
C LEU A 7 -43.85 -33.84 7.94
N ALA A 8 -44.12 -32.95 6.99
CA ALA A 8 -43.73 -31.53 7.02
C ALA A 8 -42.21 -31.37 6.96
N GLY A 9 -41.71 -31.05 5.75
CA GLY A 9 -40.31 -30.78 5.49
C GLY A 9 -39.81 -29.54 6.21
N LEU A 10 -38.55 -29.60 6.62
CA LEU A 10 -37.72 -28.45 6.91
C LEU A 10 -36.45 -28.60 6.09
N ALA A 11 -36.49 -28.10 4.86
CA ALA A 11 -35.28 -27.77 4.13
C ALA A 11 -34.68 -26.55 4.83
N VAL A 12 -33.80 -26.79 5.79
CA VAL A 12 -32.95 -25.73 6.33
C VAL A 12 -31.89 -25.47 5.26
N ALA A 13 -32.18 -24.54 4.36
CA ALA A 13 -31.15 -23.92 3.53
C ALA A 13 -30.25 -23.12 4.48
N LEU A 14 -29.20 -23.76 5.01
CA LEU A 14 -28.08 -23.06 5.61
C LEU A 14 -27.42 -22.28 4.48
N ALA A 15 -27.84 -21.02 4.34
CA ALA A 15 -27.10 -20.01 3.63
C ALA A 15 -25.74 -19.89 4.32
N ALA A 16 -24.77 -20.69 3.88
CA ALA A 16 -23.38 -20.49 4.23
C ALA A 16 -23.03 -19.12 3.66
N TRP A 17 -22.99 -18.14 4.57
CA TRP A 17 -22.47 -16.82 4.29
C TRP A 17 -21.16 -17.01 3.53
N LEU A 18 -21.10 -16.40 2.35
CA LEU A 18 -19.83 -16.14 1.68
C LEU A 18 -18.98 -15.39 2.70
N MET A 19 -18.09 -16.10 3.41
CA MET A 19 -16.95 -15.44 4.01
C MET A 19 -16.19 -14.86 2.85
N ALA A 20 -16.42 -13.57 2.58
CA ALA A 20 -15.52 -12.82 1.74
C ALA A 20 -14.11 -13.11 2.29
N PRO A 21 -13.18 -13.63 1.48
CA PRO A 21 -11.82 -13.77 1.96
C PRO A 21 -11.39 -12.38 2.42
N ALA A 22 -11.04 -12.25 3.70
CA ALA A 22 -10.26 -11.11 4.13
C ALA A 22 -9.09 -11.05 3.15
N ALA A 23 -9.01 -9.98 2.36
CA ALA A 23 -7.96 -9.84 1.37
C ALA A 23 -6.66 -10.13 2.10
N ALA A 24 -6.04 -11.27 1.76
CA ALA A 24 -4.76 -11.63 2.28
C ALA A 24 -3.83 -10.55 1.78
N HIS A 25 -3.51 -9.58 2.64
CA HIS A 25 -2.36 -8.74 2.39
C HIS A 25 -1.22 -9.74 2.23
N ALA A 26 -0.65 -9.88 1.03
CA ALA A 26 0.65 -10.52 0.87
C ALA A 26 1.50 -9.95 1.99
N GLN A 27 1.94 -10.80 2.93
CA GLN A 27 2.23 -10.40 4.31
C GLN A 27 3.43 -9.45 4.35
N LEU A 28 3.15 -8.16 4.14
CA LEU A 28 4.13 -7.11 4.03
C LEU A 28 4.79 -6.95 5.41
N ASP A 29 6.11 -6.77 5.42
CA ASP A 29 6.84 -6.55 6.66
C ASP A 29 6.48 -5.22 7.34
N HIS A 30 6.81 -5.12 8.62
CA HIS A 30 6.94 -3.83 9.27
C HIS A 30 8.18 -3.13 8.71
N TYR A 31 8.13 -1.81 8.52
CA TYR A 31 9.28 -1.05 8.00
C TYR A 31 9.71 0.07 8.93
N LYS A 32 11.02 0.25 9.04
CA LYS A 32 11.62 1.46 9.63
C LYS A 32 12.32 2.26 8.53
N CYS A 33 11.92 3.52 8.38
CA CYS A 33 12.36 4.39 7.30
C CYS A 33 13.39 5.41 7.75
N TYR A 34 14.46 5.55 6.97
CA TYR A 34 15.53 6.53 7.18
C TYR A 34 15.52 7.57 6.08
N GLN A 35 15.80 8.83 6.41
CA GLN A 35 15.90 9.87 5.41
C GLN A 35 17.11 9.62 4.50
N GLY A 36 16.86 9.50 3.20
CA GLY A 36 17.90 9.35 2.20
C GLY A 36 18.57 10.69 1.86
N LYS A 37 19.90 10.68 1.77
CA LYS A 37 20.69 11.77 1.18
C LYS A 37 21.47 11.23 -0.01
N ASP A 38 21.26 11.85 -1.16
CA ASP A 38 22.01 11.53 -2.38
C ASP A 38 23.48 11.96 -2.20
N LEU A 39 24.40 10.99 -2.31
CA LEU A 39 25.84 11.21 -2.22
C LEU A 39 26.45 11.72 -3.54
N LYS A 40 25.66 11.83 -4.61
CA LYS A 40 26.08 12.28 -5.93
C LYS A 40 27.13 11.37 -6.59
N ASN A 41 27.08 10.06 -6.30
CA ASN A 41 28.00 9.07 -6.84
C ASN A 41 27.34 7.71 -7.18
N PRO A 42 26.79 7.54 -8.40
CA PRO A 42 26.44 8.61 -9.34
C PRO A 42 25.27 9.45 -8.80
N PRO A 43 25.07 10.69 -9.30
CA PRO A 43 23.95 11.52 -8.88
C PRO A 43 22.61 10.93 -9.30
N PHE A 44 21.62 11.04 -8.39
CA PHE A 44 20.25 10.69 -8.72
C PHE A 44 19.74 11.55 -9.87
N GLN A 45 19.25 10.88 -10.92
CA GLN A 45 18.64 11.52 -12.07
C GLN A 45 17.14 11.68 -11.83
N LYS A 46 16.65 12.90 -11.99
CA LYS A 46 15.22 13.18 -11.88
C LYS A 46 14.49 12.60 -13.08
N LEU A 47 13.34 11.99 -12.82
CA LEU A 47 12.43 11.54 -13.87
C LEU A 47 11.32 12.57 -14.02
N LYS A 48 10.97 12.92 -15.24
CA LYS A 48 9.94 13.94 -15.51
C LYS A 48 8.98 13.49 -16.58
N CYS A 49 7.71 13.84 -16.39
CA CYS A 49 6.63 13.55 -17.33
C CYS A 49 6.85 14.23 -18.67
N LYS A 50 7.20 15.52 -18.64
CA LYS A 50 7.52 16.29 -19.85
C LYS A 50 8.67 15.74 -20.68
N ASP A 51 9.56 14.96 -20.07
CA ASP A 51 10.72 14.35 -20.71
C ASP A 51 10.42 12.88 -21.12
N GLY A 52 9.18 12.39 -20.91
CA GLY A 52 8.77 11.02 -21.21
C GLY A 52 9.33 9.94 -20.27
N THR A 53 9.93 10.34 -19.15
CA THR A 53 10.63 9.42 -18.22
C THR A 53 9.90 9.23 -16.88
N GLY A 54 8.91 10.07 -16.59
CA GLY A 54 8.09 9.95 -15.39
C GLY A 54 7.24 8.67 -15.41
N PRO A 55 7.11 7.95 -14.29
CA PRO A 55 6.24 6.79 -14.21
C PRO A 55 4.75 7.19 -14.30
N ILE A 56 3.96 6.30 -14.89
CA ILE A 56 2.50 6.37 -14.87
C ILE A 56 2.00 5.55 -13.68
N THR A 57 1.12 6.15 -12.88
CA THR A 57 0.55 5.56 -11.67
C THR A 57 -0.97 5.55 -11.73
N SER A 58 -1.58 4.54 -11.13
CA SER A 58 -3.02 4.43 -10.93
C SER A 58 -3.30 3.90 -9.53
N ASP A 59 -4.27 4.50 -8.85
CA ASP A 59 -4.79 4.10 -7.55
C ASP A 59 -6.30 4.35 -7.47
N ASP A 60 -6.88 4.18 -6.27
CA ASP A 60 -8.32 4.37 -6.03
C ASP A 60 -8.80 5.82 -6.22
N PHE A 61 -7.90 6.79 -6.35
CA PHE A 61 -8.20 8.22 -6.41
C PHE A 61 -7.92 8.83 -7.78
N ARG A 62 -6.89 8.35 -8.49
CA ARG A 62 -6.52 8.81 -9.84
C ARG A 62 -6.03 7.65 -10.69
N THR A 63 -6.33 7.71 -11.97
CA THR A 63 -5.87 6.72 -12.96
C THR A 63 -5.00 7.38 -14.02
N ASN A 64 -4.01 6.63 -14.52
CA ASN A 64 -3.12 7.05 -15.60
C ASN A 64 -2.43 8.39 -15.35
N GLU A 65 -2.08 8.68 -14.10
CA GLU A 65 -1.39 9.91 -13.73
C GLU A 65 0.11 9.76 -13.95
N CYS A 66 0.72 10.67 -14.70
CA CYS A 66 2.17 10.78 -14.74
C CYS A 66 2.67 11.60 -13.55
N VAL A 67 3.74 11.14 -12.89
CA VAL A 67 4.39 11.87 -11.81
C VAL A 67 5.89 12.12 -12.06
N ASP A 68 6.38 13.29 -11.67
CA ASP A 68 7.81 13.58 -11.67
C ASP A 68 8.48 13.00 -10.42
N VAL A 69 9.58 12.26 -10.59
CA VAL A 69 10.40 11.72 -9.49
C VAL A 69 11.57 12.65 -9.19
N GLN A 70 11.59 13.26 -8.01
CA GLN A 70 12.52 14.34 -7.68
C GLN A 70 13.78 13.91 -6.95
N LYS A 71 13.66 12.97 -6.00
CA LYS A 71 14.77 12.43 -5.19
C LYS A 71 14.30 11.26 -4.34
N VAL A 72 15.21 10.37 -3.94
CA VAL A 72 14.98 9.46 -2.82
C VAL A 72 14.75 10.30 -1.56
N LYS A 73 13.61 10.11 -0.89
CA LYS A 73 13.26 10.79 0.35
C LYS A 73 13.45 9.88 1.55
N PHE A 74 13.01 8.63 1.45
CA PHE A 74 13.20 7.62 2.49
C PHE A 74 13.67 6.29 1.93
N ILE A 75 14.50 5.60 2.71
CA ILE A 75 14.91 4.21 2.52
C ILE A 75 14.33 3.43 3.69
N CYS A 76 13.42 2.52 3.42
CA CYS A 76 12.69 1.76 4.41
C CYS A 76 13.18 0.31 4.44
N ILE A 77 13.61 -0.12 5.62
CA ILE A 77 14.19 -1.45 5.86
C ILE A 77 13.16 -2.27 6.64
N PRO A 78 12.93 -3.56 6.28
CA PRO A 78 12.08 -4.43 7.07
C PRO A 78 12.60 -4.51 8.52
N VAL A 79 11.71 -4.48 9.50
CA VAL A 79 12.05 -4.39 10.92
C VAL A 79 11.32 -5.45 11.73
N ASN A 80 12.06 -6.14 12.59
CA ASN A 80 11.49 -7.03 13.59
C ASN A 80 10.87 -6.19 14.72
N LYS A 81 9.60 -5.84 14.58
CA LYS A 81 8.86 -5.08 15.59
C LYS A 81 8.44 -6.02 16.72
N ASN A 82 8.87 -5.74 17.95
CA ASN A 82 8.52 -6.52 19.15
C ASN A 82 8.88 -8.03 19.12
N GLY A 83 9.81 -8.46 18.27
CA GLY A 83 10.11 -9.89 18.14
C GLY A 83 9.13 -10.66 17.24
N GLU A 84 8.25 -9.98 16.51
CA GLU A 84 7.28 -10.59 15.58
C GLU A 84 7.91 -11.26 14.36
N GLY A 85 9.21 -11.03 14.09
CA GLY A 85 9.95 -11.59 12.97
C GLY A 85 10.01 -10.67 11.75
N ILE A 86 10.63 -11.18 10.68
CA ILE A 86 10.70 -10.54 9.35
C ILE A 86 10.41 -11.63 8.31
N ASN A 87 9.40 -11.40 7.47
CA ASN A 87 8.96 -12.32 6.43
C ASN A 87 9.88 -12.26 5.21
N ASP A 88 10.16 -11.06 4.70
CA ASP A 88 11.08 -10.81 3.59
C ASP A 88 12.17 -9.80 3.99
N PRO A 89 13.33 -10.27 4.47
CA PRO A 89 14.42 -9.39 4.87
C PRO A 89 15.13 -8.70 3.70
N ASN A 90 14.85 -9.11 2.45
CA ASN A 90 15.56 -8.63 1.26
C ASN A 90 14.80 -7.50 0.56
N THR A 91 13.47 -7.49 0.64
CA THR A 91 12.67 -6.41 0.06
C THR A 91 12.67 -5.17 0.95
N HIS A 92 13.16 -4.08 0.39
CA HIS A 92 13.15 -2.75 0.98
C HIS A 92 12.14 -1.88 0.22
N LEU A 93 11.64 -0.82 0.85
CA LEU A 93 10.86 0.20 0.15
C LEU A 93 11.70 1.46 -0.04
N ILE A 94 11.91 1.86 -1.29
CA ILE A 94 12.58 3.11 -1.63
C ILE A 94 11.51 4.12 -1.99
N CYS A 95 11.32 5.12 -1.11
CA CYS A 95 10.29 6.13 -1.26
C CYS A 95 10.88 7.41 -1.84
N TYR A 96 10.42 7.75 -3.05
CA TYR A 96 10.81 8.95 -3.76
C TYR A 96 9.85 10.09 -3.49
N GLN A 97 10.37 11.30 -3.31
CA GLN A 97 9.55 12.49 -3.38
C GLN A 97 9.08 12.69 -4.82
N ILE A 98 7.77 12.78 -5.01
CA ILE A 98 7.15 13.02 -6.31
C ILE A 98 6.53 14.42 -6.40
N LYS A 99 6.31 14.87 -7.64
CA LYS A 99 5.42 15.98 -7.95
C LYS A 99 4.41 15.49 -8.99
N ASP A 100 3.13 15.71 -8.69
CA ASP A 100 2.04 15.55 -9.63
C ASP A 100 1.78 16.87 -10.35
N GLU A 101 1.22 16.80 -11.56
CA GLU A 101 0.76 18.00 -12.28
C GLU A 101 -0.51 18.58 -11.65
N HIS A 102 -1.37 17.72 -11.10
CA HIS A 102 -2.68 18.08 -10.59
C HIS A 102 -2.70 18.61 -9.14
N LYS A 103 -1.53 18.71 -8.47
CA LYS A 103 -1.23 19.26 -7.13
C LYS A 103 -2.06 18.77 -5.93
N ASN A 104 -3.40 18.77 -6.00
CA ASN A 104 -4.31 18.41 -4.92
C ASN A 104 -5.44 17.50 -5.43
N LEU A 105 -5.83 16.53 -4.62
CA LEU A 105 -7.04 15.72 -4.84
C LEU A 105 -8.28 16.61 -4.68
N SER A 106 -9.21 16.49 -5.62
CA SER A 106 -10.50 17.20 -5.61
C SER A 106 -11.60 16.30 -6.24
N PRO A 107 -12.62 15.90 -5.48
CA PRO A 107 -12.80 16.15 -4.05
C PRO A 107 -11.69 15.48 -3.21
N ARG A 108 -11.52 15.91 -1.95
CA ARG A 108 -10.55 15.29 -1.05
C ARG A 108 -11.14 14.02 -0.44
N PRO A 109 -10.57 12.83 -0.72
CA PRO A 109 -11.06 11.58 -0.16
C PRO A 109 -10.88 11.55 1.36
N LYS A 110 -11.82 10.91 2.06
CA LYS A 110 -11.70 10.56 3.47
C LYS A 110 -11.47 9.06 3.58
N VAL A 111 -10.47 8.66 4.36
CA VAL A 111 -10.10 7.26 4.56
C VAL A 111 -10.03 6.94 6.04
N GLU A 112 -10.36 5.70 6.39
CA GLU A 112 -10.11 5.13 7.71
C GLU A 112 -8.87 4.24 7.64
N VAL A 113 -7.97 4.42 8.61
CA VAL A 113 -6.74 3.65 8.74
C VAL A 113 -6.81 2.88 10.04
N SER A 114 -6.76 1.54 9.93
CA SER A 114 -6.75 0.62 11.06
C SER A 114 -5.38 -0.04 11.17
N THR A 115 -4.72 0.12 12.31
CA THR A 115 -3.41 -0.47 12.61
C THR A 115 -3.42 -1.07 14.02
N GLN A 116 -2.36 -1.80 14.36
CA GLN A 116 -2.16 -2.30 15.73
C GLN A 116 -1.96 -1.20 16.79
N PHE A 117 -1.80 0.06 16.40
CA PHE A 117 -1.65 1.17 17.33
C PHE A 117 -3.00 1.83 17.64
N GLN A 118 -3.82 2.04 16.60
CA GLN A 118 -5.15 2.65 16.70
C GLN A 118 -5.90 2.57 15.36
N VAL A 119 -7.18 2.95 15.42
CA VAL A 119 -8.04 3.28 14.27
C VAL A 119 -8.19 4.80 14.18
N SER A 120 -8.05 5.39 13.00
CA SER A 120 -8.15 6.85 12.80
C SER A 120 -8.59 7.22 11.40
N GLN A 121 -9.23 8.38 11.24
CA GLN A 121 -9.71 8.88 9.94
C GLN A 121 -8.88 10.07 9.47
N PHE A 122 -8.64 10.14 8.15
CA PHE A 122 -7.83 11.18 7.52
C PHE A 122 -8.48 11.71 6.24
N GLU A 123 -8.31 13.01 5.98
CA GLU A 123 -8.60 13.62 4.68
C GLU A 123 -7.31 13.69 3.83
N LEU A 124 -7.33 13.07 2.66
CA LEU A 124 -6.20 13.04 1.74
C LEU A 124 -6.15 14.31 0.89
N LYS A 125 -5.01 15.00 0.92
CA LYS A 125 -4.83 16.27 0.20
C LYS A 125 -4.15 16.10 -1.15
N LYS A 126 -3.05 15.36 -1.21
CA LYS A 126 -2.23 15.15 -2.41
C LYS A 126 -1.25 14.00 -2.26
N ALA A 127 -0.86 13.41 -3.39
CA ALA A 127 0.26 12.47 -3.44
C ALA A 127 1.58 13.20 -3.14
N LYS A 128 2.49 12.54 -2.40
CA LYS A 128 3.80 13.11 -2.03
C LYS A 128 4.97 12.16 -2.22
N LEU A 129 4.72 10.86 -2.06
CA LEU A 129 5.73 9.83 -2.15
C LEU A 129 5.26 8.73 -3.10
N LEU A 130 6.19 8.21 -3.90
CA LEU A 130 6.06 6.93 -4.59
C LEU A 130 7.07 5.98 -3.94
N CYS A 131 6.58 4.93 -3.28
CA CYS A 131 7.42 3.90 -2.67
C CYS A 131 7.45 2.67 -3.56
N VAL A 132 8.65 2.24 -3.94
CA VAL A 132 8.84 1.07 -4.81
C VAL A 132 9.64 -0.01 -4.08
N PRO A 133 9.30 -1.30 -4.26
CA PRO A 133 10.15 -2.39 -3.83
C PRO A 133 11.54 -2.30 -4.47
N GLY A 134 12.57 -2.59 -3.69
CA GLY A 134 13.95 -2.63 -4.16
C GLY A 134 14.88 -3.28 -3.14
N SER A 135 16.17 -3.28 -3.44
CA SER A 135 17.22 -3.78 -2.54
C SER A 135 18.19 -2.66 -2.18
N LYS A 136 18.91 -2.82 -1.06
CA LYS A 136 20.00 -1.93 -0.67
C LYS A 136 21.23 -2.73 -0.28
N VAL A 137 22.39 -2.19 -0.62
CA VAL A 137 23.69 -2.71 -0.21
C VAL A 137 24.36 -1.65 0.68
N LEU A 138 25.08 -2.09 1.71
CA LEU A 138 25.89 -1.20 2.51
C LEU A 138 27.18 -0.89 1.75
N LEU A 139 27.49 0.39 1.62
CA LEU A 139 28.79 0.84 1.09
C LEU A 139 29.84 0.80 2.22
N PRO A 140 31.12 0.58 1.89
CA PRO A 140 32.22 0.67 2.85
C PRO A 140 32.39 2.09 3.43
#